data_AF-A0A959MXG5-F1
#
_entry.id   AF-A0A959MXG5-F1
#
_cell.length_a   1.000
_cell.length_b   1.000
_cell.length_c   1.000
_cell.angle_alpha   90.00
_cell.angle_beta   90.00
_cell.angle_gamma   90.00
#
_symmetry.space_group_name_H-M   'P 1'
#
loop_
_entity.id
_entity.type
_entity.pdbx_description
1 polymer ?
#
loop_
_entity_poly.entity_id
_entity_poly.type
_entity_poly.pdbx_seq_one_letter_code
_entity_poly.pdbx_strand_id
1 'polypeptide(L)'
;MADSLLTDKNKSDIISALKKNDLKKIISILEKYKTGHAGTAKTKDKRFVIKEIVNHIESNSKNPVKDFFTTGNALCNMEEPAAREIGVSVIWRGYKHSPAKVKKQLLKIADDPNWEVREYAGNAFAAVLEDNTELFDEMLKLTNHPSENVRRALVFSAIGLRNEEGIKKAFTIFEPLMYDDSRYVKKNLGPFILGCYFGNAFPEQVIDQLKKWSKIKDEHVRWNIIMSFNNSFGNKYPEKALDVISMFLNDENKTVKRAVKSTLNHISKRHKDKVLDFRKKHKLI
;
A
#
# COMPACT_ATOMS: atom_id res chain seq x y z
N MET A 1 21.85 -5.63 -14.20
CA MET A 1 20.77 -6.07 -15.11
C MET A 1 20.15 -4.83 -15.75
N ALA A 2 19.86 -4.83 -17.04
CA ALA A 2 19.18 -3.70 -17.68
C ALA A 2 17.83 -3.45 -16.98
N ASP A 3 17.66 -2.21 -16.56
CA ASP A 3 16.56 -1.75 -15.71
C ASP A 3 15.21 -1.69 -16.44
N SER A 4 15.26 -1.58 -17.77
CA SER A 4 14.13 -1.54 -18.70
C SER A 4 14.34 -2.62 -19.76
N LEU A 5 13.26 -3.27 -20.20
CA LEU A 5 13.30 -4.21 -21.33
C LEU A 5 12.90 -3.57 -22.67
N LEU A 6 12.41 -2.33 -22.63
CA LEU A 6 12.04 -1.58 -23.83
C LEU A 6 13.29 -1.01 -24.52
N THR A 7 13.44 -1.34 -25.80
CA THR A 7 14.41 -0.69 -26.69
C THR A 7 13.95 0.73 -27.03
N ASP A 8 14.85 1.57 -27.56
CA ASP A 8 14.49 2.92 -27.99
C ASP A 8 13.49 2.92 -29.15
N LYS A 9 13.55 1.90 -30.00
CA LYS A 9 12.51 1.64 -31.01
C LYS A 9 11.14 1.40 -30.35
N ASN A 10 11.07 0.56 -29.33
CA ASN A 10 9.80 0.31 -28.63
C ASN A 10 9.25 1.60 -27.99
N LYS A 11 10.11 2.41 -27.37
CA LYS A 11 9.69 3.69 -26.77
C LYS A 11 9.15 4.66 -27.84
N SER A 12 9.82 4.76 -28.98
CA SER A 12 9.37 5.55 -30.13
C SER A 12 8.02 5.06 -30.66
N ASP A 13 7.86 3.74 -30.80
CA ASP A 13 6.61 3.11 -31.23
C ASP A 13 5.46 3.39 -30.25
N ILE A 14 5.72 3.36 -28.94
CA ILE A 14 4.74 3.70 -27.89
C ILE A 14 4.32 5.17 -28.01
N ILE A 15 5.26 6.10 -28.17
CA ILE A 15 4.96 7.53 -28.33
C ILE A 15 4.14 7.76 -29.62
N SER A 16 4.49 7.08 -30.71
CA SER A 16 3.76 7.14 -31.98
C SER A 16 2.33 6.60 -31.84
N ALA A 17 2.15 5.47 -31.16
CA ALA A 17 0.83 4.89 -30.88
C ALA A 17 -0.01 5.82 -29.98
N LEU A 18 0.61 6.45 -28.99
CA LEU A 18 -0.06 7.40 -28.09
C LEU A 18 -0.61 8.62 -28.84
N LYS A 19 0.16 9.21 -29.76
CA LYS A 19 -0.30 10.31 -30.63
C LYS A 19 -1.53 9.94 -31.47
N LYS A 20 -1.72 8.65 -31.75
CA LYS A 20 -2.88 8.10 -32.48
C LYS A 20 -3.98 7.57 -31.55
N ASN A 21 -3.81 7.72 -30.24
CA ASN A 21 -4.66 7.14 -29.20
C ASN A 21 -4.84 5.60 -29.32
N ASP A 22 -3.83 4.90 -29.83
CA ASP A 22 -3.85 3.44 -30.02
C ASP A 22 -3.33 2.73 -28.76
N LEU A 23 -4.18 2.73 -27.73
CA LEU A 23 -3.88 2.12 -26.44
C LEU A 23 -3.60 0.61 -26.56
N LYS A 24 -4.32 -0.09 -27.46
CA LYS A 24 -4.11 -1.52 -27.70
C LYS A 24 -2.71 -1.80 -28.23
N LYS A 25 -2.21 -0.95 -29.15
CA LYS A 25 -0.84 -1.09 -29.65
C LYS A 25 0.19 -0.91 -28.54
N ILE A 26 0.01 0.09 -27.67
CA ILE A 26 0.91 0.33 -26.52
C ILE A 26 0.97 -0.93 -25.63
N ILE A 27 -0.19 -1.49 -25.28
CA ILE A 27 -0.26 -2.71 -24.46
C ILE A 27 0.38 -3.89 -25.18
N SER A 28 0.08 -4.11 -26.47
CA SER A 28 0.68 -5.20 -27.25
C SER A 28 2.22 -5.16 -27.29
N ILE A 29 2.83 -3.97 -27.16
CA ILE A 29 4.28 -3.84 -27.06
C ILE A 29 4.75 -4.32 -25.69
N LEU A 30 4.10 -3.90 -24.60
CA LEU A 30 4.44 -4.34 -23.24
C LEU A 30 4.28 -5.84 -23.04
N GLU A 31 3.24 -6.44 -23.64
CA GLU A 31 2.95 -7.86 -23.50
C GLU A 31 4.08 -8.77 -24.04
N LYS A 32 4.93 -8.25 -24.96
CA LYS A 32 6.12 -8.96 -25.45
C LYS A 32 7.25 -9.04 -24.43
N TYR A 33 7.21 -8.23 -23.39
CA TYR A 33 8.26 -8.09 -22.38
C TYR A 33 7.76 -8.47 -20.97
N LYS A 34 6.77 -9.36 -20.90
CA LYS A 34 6.30 -9.92 -19.63
C LYS A 34 7.42 -10.64 -18.90
N THR A 35 7.43 -10.47 -17.58
CA THR A 35 8.28 -11.26 -16.69
C THR A 35 7.56 -12.53 -16.27
N GLY A 36 8.30 -13.65 -16.12
CA GLY A 36 7.70 -14.91 -15.71
C GLY A 36 7.11 -14.90 -14.29
N HIS A 37 7.68 -14.10 -13.39
CA HIS A 37 7.19 -14.00 -12.01
C HIS A 37 5.87 -13.23 -11.89
N ALA A 38 5.78 -12.08 -12.57
CA ALA A 38 4.66 -11.15 -12.39
C ALA A 38 3.57 -11.31 -13.47
N GLY A 39 3.92 -11.91 -14.62
CA GLY A 39 3.00 -12.04 -15.76
C GLY A 39 2.73 -10.71 -16.48
N THR A 40 3.46 -9.65 -16.11
CA THR A 40 3.38 -8.30 -16.70
C THR A 40 4.78 -7.76 -17.00
N ALA A 41 4.85 -6.66 -17.77
CA ALA A 41 6.10 -5.95 -18.04
C ALA A 41 6.72 -5.37 -16.75
N LYS A 42 8.03 -5.11 -16.76
CA LYS A 42 8.73 -4.54 -15.60
C LYS A 42 8.11 -3.20 -15.16
N THR A 43 8.13 -2.92 -13.86
CA THR A 43 7.63 -1.66 -13.29
C THR A 43 8.22 -0.42 -13.97
N LYS A 44 9.50 -0.43 -14.35
CA LYS A 44 10.15 0.71 -15.03
C LYS A 44 9.54 0.98 -16.41
N ASP A 45 9.22 -0.06 -17.16
CA ASP A 45 8.59 0.02 -18.48
C ASP A 45 7.15 0.53 -18.37
N LYS A 46 6.40 0.03 -17.38
CA LYS A 46 5.05 0.52 -17.06
C LYS A 46 5.06 1.99 -16.64
N ARG A 47 6.02 2.40 -15.80
CA ARG A 47 6.20 3.81 -15.39
C ARG A 47 6.54 4.73 -16.55
N PHE A 48 7.36 4.27 -17.50
CA PHE A 48 7.59 5.01 -18.74
C PHE A 48 6.27 5.25 -19.49
N VAL A 49 5.46 4.21 -19.71
CA VAL A 49 4.17 4.36 -20.40
C VAL A 49 3.21 5.29 -19.65
N ILE A 50 3.08 5.13 -18.32
CA ILE A 50 2.24 6.02 -17.49
C ILE A 50 2.69 7.47 -17.64
N LYS A 51 4.01 7.72 -17.57
CA LYS A 51 4.58 9.07 -17.72
C LYS A 51 4.24 9.66 -19.08
N GLU A 52 4.42 8.91 -20.16
CA GLU A 52 4.13 9.42 -21.50
C GLU A 52 2.63 9.68 -21.71
N ILE A 53 1.74 8.82 -21.19
CA ILE A 53 0.28 9.06 -21.22
C ILE A 53 -0.06 10.35 -20.48
N VAL A 54 0.49 10.54 -19.27
CA VAL A 54 0.25 11.74 -18.46
C VAL A 54 0.73 13.00 -19.19
N ASN A 55 1.97 13.00 -19.65
CA ASN A 55 2.55 14.13 -20.40
C ASN A 55 1.72 14.46 -21.65
N HIS A 56 1.27 13.43 -22.38
CA HIS A 56 0.48 13.62 -23.58
C HIS A 56 -0.88 14.28 -23.28
N ILE A 57 -1.58 13.80 -22.25
CA ILE A 57 -2.87 14.39 -21.84
C ILE A 57 -2.66 15.82 -21.36
N GLU A 58 -1.69 16.07 -20.49
CA GLU A 58 -1.43 17.41 -19.94
C GLU A 58 -1.03 18.42 -21.03
N SER A 59 -0.26 18.00 -22.03
CA SER A 59 0.25 18.90 -23.06
C SER A 59 -0.74 19.16 -24.20
N ASN A 60 -1.69 18.26 -24.45
CA ASN A 60 -2.53 18.31 -25.65
C ASN A 60 -4.03 18.38 -25.36
N SER A 61 -4.47 18.08 -24.14
CA SER A 61 -5.89 18.04 -23.81
C SER A 61 -6.44 19.43 -23.47
N LYS A 62 -7.61 19.74 -24.03
CA LYS A 62 -8.43 20.89 -23.58
C LYS A 62 -9.14 20.63 -22.24
N ASN A 63 -9.30 19.36 -21.85
CA ASN A 63 -9.91 18.95 -20.59
C ASN A 63 -9.17 17.73 -20.02
N PRO A 64 -7.99 17.94 -19.41
CA PRO A 64 -7.15 16.84 -18.92
C PRO A 64 -7.87 15.88 -17.97
N VAL A 65 -8.72 16.39 -17.07
CA VAL A 65 -9.45 15.57 -16.09
C VAL A 65 -10.39 14.58 -16.79
N LYS A 66 -11.12 15.02 -17.82
CA LYS A 66 -11.98 14.13 -18.62
C LYS A 66 -11.17 13.10 -19.41
N ASP A 67 -10.02 13.50 -19.95
CA ASP A 67 -9.20 12.63 -20.78
C ASP A 67 -8.43 11.59 -19.94
N PHE A 68 -8.01 11.95 -18.71
CA PHE A 68 -7.53 11.00 -17.71
C PHE A 68 -8.59 9.95 -17.38
N PHE A 69 -9.83 10.38 -17.11
CA PHE A 69 -10.92 9.46 -16.87
C PHE A 69 -11.15 8.53 -18.07
N THR A 70 -11.25 9.08 -19.27
CA THR A 70 -11.57 8.32 -20.49
C THR A 70 -10.48 7.30 -20.81
N THR A 71 -9.21 7.74 -20.82
CA THR A 71 -8.04 6.91 -21.11
C THR A 71 -7.84 5.84 -20.04
N GLY A 72 -7.88 6.25 -18.77
CA GLY A 72 -7.73 5.33 -17.64
C GLY A 72 -8.84 4.28 -17.61
N ASN A 73 -10.10 4.68 -17.83
CA ASN A 73 -11.24 3.76 -17.87
C ASN A 73 -11.15 2.77 -19.04
N ALA A 74 -10.67 3.20 -20.22
CA ALA A 74 -10.47 2.29 -21.34
C ALA A 74 -9.44 1.20 -20.99
N LEU A 75 -8.27 1.59 -20.47
CA LEU A 75 -7.20 0.68 -20.05
C LEU A 75 -7.63 -0.26 -18.92
N CYS A 76 -8.35 0.26 -17.93
CA CYS A 76 -8.88 -0.50 -16.81
C CYS A 76 -9.88 -1.60 -17.19
N ASN A 77 -10.47 -1.54 -18.39
CA ASN A 77 -11.41 -2.53 -18.90
C ASN A 77 -10.80 -3.48 -19.93
N MET A 78 -9.49 -3.40 -20.17
CA MET A 78 -8.76 -4.37 -20.98
C MET A 78 -8.47 -5.66 -20.22
N GLU A 79 -8.28 -6.75 -20.96
CA GLU A 79 -8.03 -8.09 -20.41
C GLU A 79 -6.60 -8.26 -19.89
N GLU A 80 -5.66 -7.50 -20.43
CA GLU A 80 -4.26 -7.55 -20.07
C GLU A 80 -4.02 -6.91 -18.69
N PRO A 81 -3.40 -7.62 -17.72
CA PRO A 81 -3.13 -7.05 -16.40
C PRO A 81 -2.27 -5.78 -16.45
N ALA A 82 -1.28 -5.73 -17.35
CA ALA A 82 -0.46 -4.54 -17.54
C ALA A 82 -1.29 -3.31 -17.97
N ALA A 83 -2.34 -3.51 -18.76
CA ALA A 83 -3.26 -2.44 -19.13
C ALA A 83 -4.03 -1.94 -17.91
N ARG A 84 -4.52 -2.84 -17.05
CA ARG A 84 -5.25 -2.47 -15.83
C ARG A 84 -4.38 -1.74 -14.80
N GLU A 85 -3.12 -2.12 -14.66
CA GLU A 85 -2.13 -1.43 -13.82
C GLU A 85 -1.85 0.01 -14.29
N ILE A 86 -1.68 0.19 -15.60
CA ILE A 86 -1.50 1.51 -16.20
C ILE A 86 -2.80 2.30 -16.09
N GLY A 87 -3.93 1.67 -16.40
CA GLY A 87 -5.26 2.26 -16.36
C GLY A 87 -5.60 2.82 -14.98
N VAL A 88 -5.38 2.05 -13.91
CA VAL A 88 -5.65 2.51 -12.54
C VAL A 88 -4.70 3.63 -12.12
N SER A 89 -3.45 3.60 -12.62
CA SER A 89 -2.47 4.66 -12.41
C SER A 89 -2.81 5.95 -13.15
N VAL A 90 -3.70 5.93 -14.15
CA VAL A 90 -4.12 7.08 -14.96
C VAL A 90 -5.49 7.59 -14.51
N ILE A 91 -6.47 6.69 -14.32
CA ILE A 91 -7.88 7.03 -14.11
C ILE A 91 -8.13 7.88 -12.87
N TRP A 92 -7.31 7.71 -11.84
CA TRP A 92 -7.48 8.43 -10.58
C TRP A 92 -7.36 9.95 -10.75
N ARG A 93 -6.56 10.43 -11.71
CA ARG A 93 -6.45 11.86 -12.04
C ARG A 93 -7.73 12.43 -12.66
N GLY A 94 -8.60 11.55 -13.16
CA GLY A 94 -9.92 11.89 -13.67
C GLY A 94 -11.01 11.91 -12.60
N TYR A 95 -10.66 11.79 -11.31
CA TYR A 95 -11.63 11.67 -10.22
C TYR A 95 -12.71 12.76 -10.26
N LYS A 96 -12.31 14.04 -10.31
CA LYS A 96 -13.23 15.19 -10.31
C LYS A 96 -14.19 15.21 -11.50
N HIS A 97 -13.87 14.53 -12.61
CA HIS A 97 -14.77 14.42 -13.75
C HIS A 97 -15.88 13.38 -13.53
N SER A 98 -15.58 12.24 -12.91
CA SER A 98 -16.59 11.22 -12.63
C SER A 98 -16.31 10.42 -11.35
N PRO A 99 -16.52 11.02 -10.16
CA PRO A 99 -16.16 10.43 -8.87
C PRO A 99 -16.69 9.00 -8.68
N ALA A 100 -17.99 8.80 -8.90
CA ALA A 100 -18.65 7.51 -8.74
C ALA A 100 -18.08 6.42 -9.67
N LYS A 101 -17.74 6.78 -10.91
CA LYS A 101 -17.18 5.82 -11.89
C LYS A 101 -15.72 5.49 -11.57
N VAL A 102 -14.93 6.50 -11.20
CA VAL A 102 -13.54 6.26 -10.76
C VAL A 102 -13.53 5.38 -9.52
N LYS A 103 -14.36 5.68 -8.51
CA LYS A 103 -14.49 4.83 -7.31
C LYS A 103 -14.86 3.39 -7.66
N LYS A 104 -15.87 3.18 -8.52
CA LYS A 104 -16.26 1.84 -8.99
C LYS A 104 -15.07 1.11 -9.62
N GLN A 105 -14.27 1.81 -10.41
CA GLN A 105 -13.10 1.22 -11.04
C GLN A 105 -11.99 0.92 -10.03
N LEU A 106 -11.71 1.81 -9.08
CA LEU A 106 -10.72 1.56 -8.02
C LEU A 106 -11.08 0.33 -7.19
N LEU A 107 -12.36 0.16 -6.83
CA LEU A 107 -12.84 -1.02 -6.12
C LEU A 107 -12.70 -2.29 -6.95
N LYS A 108 -13.06 -2.25 -8.24
CA LYS A 108 -12.88 -3.39 -9.16
C LYS A 108 -11.41 -3.80 -9.27
N ILE A 109 -10.49 -2.85 -9.38
CA ILE A 109 -9.05 -3.11 -9.52
C ILE A 109 -8.43 -3.55 -8.18
N ALA A 110 -8.89 -3.00 -7.06
CA ALA A 110 -8.47 -3.46 -5.74
C ALA A 110 -8.83 -4.93 -5.50
N ASP A 111 -9.89 -5.44 -6.12
CA ASP A 111 -10.31 -6.84 -6.04
C ASP A 111 -9.93 -7.66 -7.29
N ASP A 112 -8.94 -7.21 -8.07
CA ASP A 112 -8.49 -7.94 -9.28
C ASP A 112 -7.89 -9.31 -8.92
N PRO A 113 -8.13 -10.36 -9.72
CA PRO A 113 -7.52 -11.67 -9.50
C PRO A 113 -5.98 -11.63 -9.54
N ASN A 114 -5.39 -10.73 -10.34
CA ASN A 114 -3.94 -10.56 -10.37
C ASN A 114 -3.46 -9.70 -9.19
N TRP A 115 -2.59 -10.29 -8.36
CA TRP A 115 -2.06 -9.62 -7.17
C TRP A 115 -1.25 -8.35 -7.49
N GLU A 116 -0.55 -8.30 -8.62
CA GLU A 116 0.25 -7.14 -9.00
C GLU A 116 -0.66 -5.96 -9.37
N VAL A 117 -1.77 -6.23 -10.06
CA VAL A 117 -2.81 -5.23 -10.35
C VAL A 117 -3.36 -4.60 -9.06
N ARG A 118 -3.57 -5.42 -8.02
CA ARG A 118 -4.03 -4.92 -6.71
C ARG A 118 -3.03 -3.98 -6.04
N GLU A 119 -1.73 -4.18 -6.22
CA GLU A 119 -0.70 -3.25 -5.69
C GLU A 119 -0.84 -1.86 -6.29
N TYR A 120 -1.14 -1.76 -7.58
CA TYR A 120 -1.39 -0.49 -8.25
C TYR A 120 -2.67 0.19 -7.74
N ALA A 121 -3.71 -0.57 -7.37
CA ALA A 121 -4.91 -0.01 -6.75
C ALA A 121 -4.61 0.74 -5.45
N GLY A 122 -3.77 0.16 -4.56
CA GLY A 122 -3.41 0.79 -3.30
C GLY A 122 -2.76 2.17 -3.48
N ASN A 123 -1.87 2.30 -4.46
CA ASN A 123 -1.25 3.59 -4.80
C ASN A 123 -2.27 4.59 -5.37
N ALA A 124 -3.21 4.12 -6.20
CA ALA A 124 -4.26 4.98 -6.75
C ALA A 124 -5.22 5.47 -5.66
N PHE A 125 -5.59 4.61 -4.71
CA PHE A 125 -6.37 5.02 -3.53
C PHE A 125 -5.64 6.07 -2.69
N ALA A 126 -4.32 5.92 -2.48
CA ALA A 126 -3.52 6.90 -1.76
C ALA A 126 -3.52 8.26 -2.48
N ALA A 127 -3.28 8.27 -3.79
CA ALA A 127 -3.28 9.49 -4.60
C ALA A 127 -4.65 10.18 -4.63
N VAL A 128 -5.75 9.42 -4.75
CA VAL A 128 -7.10 10.01 -4.67
C VAL A 128 -7.35 10.65 -3.32
N LEU A 129 -6.99 9.98 -2.22
CA LEU A 129 -7.23 10.49 -0.88
C LEU A 129 -6.38 11.74 -0.57
N GLU A 130 -5.14 11.77 -1.07
CA GLU A 130 -4.25 12.94 -0.97
C GLU A 130 -4.86 14.16 -1.66
N ASP A 131 -5.37 13.99 -2.89
CA ASP A 131 -5.92 15.09 -3.70
C ASP A 131 -7.37 15.47 -3.36
N ASN A 132 -8.09 14.63 -2.61
CA ASN A 132 -9.53 14.75 -2.35
C ASN A 132 -9.85 14.30 -0.91
N THR A 133 -9.36 15.06 0.08
CA THR A 133 -9.46 14.70 1.50
C THR A 133 -10.89 14.61 2.04
N GLU A 134 -11.87 15.19 1.34
CA GLU A 134 -13.30 15.07 1.64
C GLU A 134 -13.84 13.63 1.52
N LEU A 135 -13.11 12.75 0.84
CA LEU A 135 -13.48 11.34 0.67
C LEU A 135 -13.17 10.46 1.86
N PHE A 136 -12.58 11.04 2.90
CA PHE A 136 -12.13 10.33 4.09
C PHE A 136 -13.24 9.48 4.71
N ASP A 137 -14.45 10.04 4.90
CA ASP A 137 -15.57 9.32 5.52
C ASP A 137 -16.06 8.15 4.65
N GLU A 138 -15.96 8.29 3.32
CA GLU A 138 -16.30 7.22 2.39
C GLU A 138 -15.26 6.10 2.43
N MET A 139 -13.97 6.44 2.56
CA MET A 139 -12.89 5.47 2.76
C MET A 139 -13.04 4.71 4.08
N LEU A 140 -13.46 5.38 5.16
CA LEU A 140 -13.73 4.72 6.44
C LEU A 140 -14.83 3.67 6.32
N LYS A 141 -15.90 3.92 5.54
CA LYS A 141 -16.95 2.92 5.31
C LYS A 141 -16.43 1.66 4.62
N LEU A 142 -15.40 1.79 3.77
CA LEU A 142 -14.79 0.65 3.05
C LEU A 142 -13.89 -0.22 3.93
N THR A 143 -13.57 0.20 5.16
CA THR A 143 -12.80 -0.63 6.10
C THR A 143 -13.53 -1.92 6.50
N ASN A 144 -14.85 -1.96 6.34
CA ASN A 144 -15.69 -3.15 6.56
C ASN A 144 -16.11 -3.84 5.25
N HIS A 145 -15.42 -3.58 4.14
CA HIS A 145 -15.77 -4.19 2.85
C HIS A 145 -15.59 -5.73 2.90
N PRO A 146 -16.48 -6.52 2.28
CA PRO A 146 -16.42 -7.99 2.35
C PRO A 146 -15.13 -8.58 1.77
N SER A 147 -14.60 -8.00 0.69
CA SER A 147 -13.31 -8.42 0.13
C SER A 147 -12.12 -7.94 0.96
N GLU A 148 -11.28 -8.89 1.40
CA GLU A 148 -9.99 -8.60 2.06
C GLU A 148 -9.03 -7.81 1.17
N ASN A 149 -9.15 -7.94 -0.15
CA ASN A 149 -8.31 -7.24 -1.10
C ASN A 149 -8.61 -5.73 -1.10
N VAL A 150 -9.89 -5.38 -1.03
CA VAL A 150 -10.33 -3.99 -0.89
C VAL A 150 -9.89 -3.44 0.46
N ARG A 151 -10.12 -4.17 1.56
CA ARG A 151 -9.67 -3.73 2.89
C ARG A 151 -8.14 -3.52 2.94
N ARG A 152 -7.36 -4.36 2.27
CA ARG A 152 -5.92 -4.13 2.10
C ARG A 152 -5.63 -2.85 1.33
N ALA A 153 -6.33 -2.56 0.25
CA ALA A 153 -6.15 -1.31 -0.50
C ALA A 153 -6.38 -0.07 0.40
N LEU A 154 -7.29 -0.14 1.36
CA LEU A 154 -7.52 0.92 2.36
C LEU A 154 -6.34 1.06 3.35
N VAL A 155 -5.61 -0.02 3.66
CA VAL A 155 -4.35 0.10 4.41
C VAL A 155 -3.36 0.97 3.63
N PHE A 156 -3.24 0.77 2.32
CA PHE A 156 -2.33 1.55 1.46
C PHE A 156 -2.83 2.97 1.21
N SER A 157 -4.15 3.20 1.17
CA SER A 157 -4.71 4.54 0.93
C SER A 157 -4.22 5.56 1.96
N ALA A 158 -4.02 5.11 3.20
CA ALA A 158 -3.51 5.95 4.28
C ALA A 158 -2.11 6.54 4.00
N ILE A 159 -1.34 6.01 3.04
CA ILE A 159 -0.06 6.60 2.61
C ILE A 159 -0.26 8.05 2.12
N GLY A 160 -1.40 8.37 1.49
CA GLY A 160 -1.74 9.74 1.08
C GLY A 160 -1.95 10.72 2.25
N LEU A 161 -2.01 10.20 3.48
CA LEU A 161 -2.11 10.97 4.72
C LEU A 161 -0.80 10.97 5.53
N ARG A 162 0.32 10.52 4.93
CA ARG A 162 1.63 10.40 5.59
C ARG A 162 2.34 11.77 5.67
N ASN A 163 1.73 12.70 6.38
CA ASN A 163 2.28 14.01 6.74
C ASN A 163 1.86 14.38 8.18
N GLU A 164 2.41 15.46 8.75
CA GLU A 164 2.18 15.84 10.16
C GLU A 164 0.70 16.10 10.49
N GLU A 165 -0.05 16.67 9.53
CA GLU A 165 -1.46 17.01 9.69
C GLU A 165 -2.36 15.77 9.51
N GLY A 166 -2.00 14.89 8.58
CA GLY A 166 -2.78 13.74 8.12
C GLY A 166 -2.61 12.49 8.98
N ILE A 167 -1.55 12.37 9.78
CA ILE A 167 -1.27 11.13 10.51
C ILE A 167 -2.39 10.70 11.46
N LYS A 168 -3.08 11.65 12.11
CA LYS A 168 -4.21 11.35 12.98
C LYS A 168 -5.37 10.73 12.19
N LYS A 169 -5.64 11.24 10.98
CA LYS A 169 -6.62 10.68 10.05
C LYS A 169 -6.19 9.29 9.56
N ALA A 170 -4.90 9.08 9.30
CA ALA A 170 -4.39 7.74 8.96
C ALA A 170 -4.67 6.73 10.07
N PHE A 171 -4.48 7.10 11.34
CA PHE A 171 -4.80 6.22 12.48
C PHE A 171 -6.29 5.87 12.56
N THR A 172 -7.19 6.79 12.22
CA THR A 172 -8.64 6.49 12.15
C THR A 172 -8.98 5.47 11.05
N ILE A 173 -8.25 5.45 9.92
CA ILE A 173 -8.40 4.41 8.89
C ILE A 173 -7.87 3.06 9.40
N PHE A 174 -6.73 3.07 10.08
CA PHE A 174 -6.10 1.86 10.59
C PHE A 174 -6.89 1.21 11.71
N GLU A 175 -7.51 1.99 12.61
CA GLU A 175 -8.18 1.49 13.80
C GLU A 175 -9.20 0.35 13.53
N PRO A 176 -10.18 0.48 12.62
CA PRO A 176 -11.05 -0.65 12.29
C PRO A 176 -10.29 -1.82 11.65
N LEU A 177 -9.27 -1.55 10.83
CA LEU A 177 -8.45 -2.58 10.16
C LEU A 177 -7.50 -3.31 11.14
N MET A 178 -7.26 -2.77 12.33
CA MET A 178 -6.45 -3.45 13.36
C MET A 178 -7.13 -4.74 13.86
N TYR A 179 -8.45 -4.82 13.76
CA TYR A 179 -9.27 -5.98 14.12
C TYR A 179 -9.39 -7.02 13.00
N ASP A 180 -8.77 -6.79 11.83
CA ASP A 180 -8.95 -7.67 10.67
C ASP A 180 -8.37 -9.07 10.92
N ASP A 181 -9.15 -10.10 10.61
CA ASP A 181 -8.74 -11.49 10.74
C ASP A 181 -7.87 -11.95 9.56
N SER A 182 -7.98 -11.29 8.41
CA SER A 182 -7.21 -11.60 7.21
C SER A 182 -5.73 -11.45 7.46
N ARG A 183 -4.99 -12.53 7.22
CA ARG A 183 -3.52 -12.51 7.22
C ARG A 183 -2.98 -11.52 6.18
N TYR A 184 -3.68 -11.35 5.06
CA TYR A 184 -3.25 -10.46 3.99
C TYR A 184 -3.34 -8.99 4.43
N VAL A 185 -4.45 -8.59 5.05
CA VAL A 185 -4.61 -7.22 5.60
C VAL A 185 -3.61 -6.99 6.73
N LYS A 186 -3.55 -7.88 7.73
CA LYS A 186 -2.67 -7.73 8.90
C LYS A 186 -1.19 -7.58 8.56
N LYS A 187 -0.68 -8.40 7.63
CA LYS A 187 0.74 -8.31 7.22
C LYS A 187 1.08 -6.97 6.57
N ASN A 188 0.13 -6.39 5.84
CA ASN A 188 0.30 -5.09 5.23
C ASN A 188 0.10 -3.96 6.26
N LEU A 189 -0.79 -4.12 7.24
CA LEU A 189 -1.03 -3.11 8.26
C LEU A 189 0.10 -3.01 9.29
N GLY A 190 0.24 -4.01 10.17
CA GLY A 190 1.17 -3.94 11.31
C GLY A 190 2.64 -3.84 10.87
N PRO A 191 3.25 -4.92 10.34
CA PRO A 191 4.65 -4.91 9.95
C PRO A 191 5.01 -3.86 8.90
N PHE A 192 4.17 -3.70 7.87
CA PHE A 192 4.56 -2.92 6.70
C PHE A 192 4.16 -1.44 6.81
N ILE A 193 2.86 -1.13 6.88
CA ILE A 193 2.40 0.26 6.86
C ILE A 193 2.68 0.97 8.19
N LEU A 194 2.25 0.41 9.33
CA LEU A 194 2.52 0.98 10.65
C LEU A 194 4.01 0.91 11.01
N GLY A 195 4.65 -0.23 10.78
CA GLY A 195 6.06 -0.45 11.08
C GLY A 195 7.00 0.27 10.10
N CYS A 196 7.19 -0.31 8.91
CA CYS A 196 8.19 0.18 7.95
C CYS A 196 7.91 1.60 7.43
N TYR A 197 6.65 1.96 7.17
CA TYR A 197 6.32 3.22 6.48
C TYR A 197 6.08 4.39 7.44
N PHE A 198 5.10 4.26 8.34
CA PHE A 198 4.73 5.30 9.28
C PHE A 198 5.71 5.36 10.47
N GLY A 199 6.07 4.21 11.05
CA GLY A 199 6.96 4.15 12.21
C GLY A 199 8.33 4.78 11.94
N ASN A 200 8.89 4.59 10.75
CA ASN A 200 10.16 5.23 10.39
C ASN A 200 10.05 6.74 10.11
N ALA A 201 8.85 7.24 9.80
CA ALA A 201 8.59 8.64 9.46
C ALA A 201 8.18 9.47 10.67
N PHE A 202 7.29 8.92 11.50
CA PHE A 202 6.63 9.55 12.62
C PHE A 202 6.70 8.63 13.86
N PRO A 203 7.92 8.31 14.32
CA PRO A 203 8.14 7.27 15.32
C PRO A 203 7.38 7.53 16.62
N GLU A 204 7.39 8.76 17.13
CA GLU A 204 6.73 9.12 18.39
C GLU A 204 5.22 8.96 18.28
N GLN A 205 4.62 9.52 17.24
CA GLN A 205 3.18 9.47 17.01
C GLN A 205 2.68 8.03 16.85
N VAL A 206 3.43 7.20 16.12
CA VAL A 206 3.11 5.79 15.95
C VAL A 206 3.24 5.05 17.27
N ILE A 207 4.34 5.22 18.02
CA ILE A 207 4.54 4.54 19.31
C ILE A 207 3.45 4.94 20.31
N ASP A 208 3.10 6.22 20.39
CA ASP A 208 2.03 6.70 21.27
C ASP A 208 0.68 6.10 20.89
N GLN A 209 0.37 6.00 19.59
CA GLN A 209 -0.85 5.36 19.14
C GLN A 209 -0.87 3.85 19.42
N LEU A 210 0.25 3.16 19.19
CA LEU A 210 0.39 1.73 19.52
C LEU A 210 0.22 1.49 21.04
N LYS A 211 0.77 2.37 21.89
CA LYS A 211 0.55 2.34 23.35
C LYS A 211 -0.91 2.59 23.71
N LYS A 212 -1.64 3.47 23.01
CA LYS A 212 -3.08 3.64 23.21
C LYS A 212 -3.85 2.36 22.87
N TRP A 213 -3.58 1.78 21.70
CA TRP A 213 -4.24 0.55 21.25
C TRP A 213 -3.86 -0.69 22.05
N SER A 214 -2.74 -0.67 22.79
CA SER A 214 -2.34 -1.81 23.65
C SER A 214 -3.37 -2.17 24.73
N LYS A 215 -4.28 -1.24 25.06
CA LYS A 215 -5.38 -1.46 26.01
C LYS A 215 -6.50 -2.33 25.43
N ILE A 216 -6.51 -2.56 24.12
CA ILE A 216 -7.55 -3.33 23.43
C ILE A 216 -7.25 -4.83 23.58
N LYS A 217 -8.28 -5.58 24.01
CA LYS A 217 -8.21 -7.03 24.28
C LYS A 217 -8.45 -7.92 23.06
N ASP A 218 -8.54 -7.35 21.87
CA ASP A 218 -8.61 -8.11 20.62
C ASP A 218 -7.22 -8.67 20.24
N GLU A 219 -7.15 -9.95 19.87
CA GLU A 219 -5.88 -10.63 19.59
C GLU A 219 -5.20 -10.14 18.31
N HIS A 220 -5.98 -9.72 17.31
CA HIS A 220 -5.48 -9.21 16.04
C HIS A 220 -4.88 -7.82 16.23
N VAL A 221 -5.51 -6.97 17.04
CA VAL A 221 -4.98 -5.66 17.42
C VAL A 221 -3.61 -5.82 18.10
N ARG A 222 -3.52 -6.67 19.14
CA ARG A 222 -2.27 -6.90 19.86
C ARG A 222 -1.18 -7.51 18.98
N TRP A 223 -1.55 -8.46 18.11
CA TRP A 223 -0.63 -9.01 17.13
C TRP A 223 -0.05 -7.93 16.21
N ASN A 224 -0.91 -7.05 15.65
CA ASN A 224 -0.49 -5.96 14.78
C ASN A 224 0.46 -4.98 15.49
N ILE A 225 0.19 -4.65 16.76
CA ILE A 225 1.04 -3.79 17.58
C ILE A 225 2.45 -4.38 17.70
N ILE A 226 2.56 -5.64 18.12
CA ILE A 226 3.86 -6.30 18.32
C ILE A 226 4.62 -6.45 17.00
N MET A 227 3.91 -6.80 15.93
CA MET A 227 4.51 -7.06 14.64
C MET A 227 4.90 -5.78 13.88
N SER A 228 4.38 -4.61 14.28
CA SER A 228 4.87 -3.30 13.82
C SER A 228 6.36 -3.08 14.11
N PHE A 229 6.94 -3.78 15.08
CA PHE A 229 8.37 -3.71 15.39
C PHE A 229 9.20 -4.83 14.73
N ASN A 230 8.57 -5.79 14.05
CA ASN A 230 9.26 -6.92 13.41
C ASN A 230 9.81 -6.56 12.02
N ASN A 231 10.53 -5.45 11.94
CA ASN A 231 11.07 -4.87 10.71
C ASN A 231 12.15 -3.80 11.04
N SER A 232 12.38 -2.84 10.13
CA SER A 232 13.34 -1.75 10.34
C SER A 232 12.98 -0.84 11.51
N PHE A 233 11.69 -0.65 11.82
CA PHE A 233 11.22 0.22 12.89
C PHE A 233 11.69 -0.25 14.27
N GLY A 234 11.49 -1.53 14.60
CA GLY A 234 12.02 -2.10 15.85
C GLY A 234 13.54 -2.15 15.90
N ASN A 235 14.21 -2.24 14.75
CA ASN A 235 15.68 -2.14 14.69
C ASN A 235 16.18 -0.71 14.90
N LYS A 236 15.41 0.32 14.52
CA LYS A 236 15.80 1.72 14.68
C LYS A 236 15.49 2.26 16.08
N TYR A 237 14.43 1.74 16.71
CA TYR A 237 13.98 2.16 18.04
C TYR A 237 13.81 0.95 19.00
N PRO A 238 14.87 0.18 19.27
CA PRO A 238 14.75 -1.08 20.00
C PRO A 238 14.29 -0.90 21.44
N GLU A 239 14.71 0.14 22.17
CA GLU A 239 14.24 0.41 23.53
C GLU A 239 12.73 0.67 23.56
N LYS A 240 12.24 1.55 22.69
CA LYS A 240 10.81 1.87 22.61
C LYS A 240 9.98 0.67 22.16
N ALA A 241 10.53 -0.15 21.25
CA ALA A 241 9.91 -1.41 20.86
C ALA A 241 9.79 -2.37 22.05
N LEU A 242 10.87 -2.54 22.82
CA LEU A 242 10.89 -3.39 24.01
C LEU A 242 9.91 -2.90 25.08
N ASP A 243 9.81 -1.59 25.29
CA ASP A 243 8.83 -0.99 26.20
C ASP A 243 7.39 -1.37 25.81
N VAL A 244 7.04 -1.25 24.52
CA VAL A 244 5.69 -1.65 24.04
C VAL A 244 5.50 -3.16 24.12
N ILE A 245 6.51 -3.96 23.76
CA ILE A 245 6.44 -5.44 23.84
C ILE A 245 6.25 -5.92 25.27
N SER A 246 6.80 -5.21 26.26
CA SER A 246 6.66 -5.55 27.69
C SER A 246 5.20 -5.66 28.14
N MET A 247 4.30 -4.93 27.49
CA MET A 247 2.87 -4.90 27.78
C MET A 247 2.16 -6.22 27.42
N PHE A 248 2.80 -7.08 26.61
CA PHE A 248 2.20 -8.31 26.08
C PHE A 248 2.92 -9.60 26.53
N LEU A 249 3.86 -9.51 27.49
CA LEU A 249 4.64 -10.69 27.92
C LEU A 249 3.79 -11.78 28.57
N ASN A 250 2.75 -11.37 29.29
CA ASN A 250 1.82 -12.27 29.99
C ASN A 250 0.57 -12.58 29.18
N ASP A 251 0.53 -12.20 27.90
CA ASP A 251 -0.64 -12.45 27.06
C ASP A 251 -0.91 -13.94 26.95
N GLU A 252 -2.13 -14.40 27.21
CA GLU A 252 -2.46 -15.83 27.18
C GLU A 252 -2.57 -16.39 25.75
N ASN A 253 -2.85 -15.52 24.78
CA ASN A 253 -3.10 -15.92 23.41
C ASN A 253 -1.84 -16.43 22.71
N LYS A 254 -1.89 -17.64 22.15
CA LYS A 254 -0.75 -18.30 21.50
C LYS A 254 -0.20 -17.51 20.30
N THR A 255 -1.08 -16.85 19.54
CA THR A 255 -0.69 -16.04 18.37
C THR A 255 0.06 -14.79 18.81
N VAL A 256 -0.39 -14.14 19.88
CA VAL A 256 0.28 -12.97 20.48
C VAL A 256 1.63 -13.37 21.09
N LYS A 257 1.71 -14.45 21.88
CA LYS A 257 2.97 -14.99 22.42
C LYS A 257 4.00 -15.26 21.32
N ARG A 258 3.57 -15.85 20.20
CA ARG A 258 4.45 -16.12 19.04
C ARG A 258 4.94 -14.83 18.40
N ALA A 259 4.09 -13.80 18.29
CA ALA A 259 4.49 -12.49 17.80
C ALA A 259 5.57 -11.86 18.71
N VAL A 260 5.38 -11.88 20.04
CA VAL A 260 6.37 -11.41 21.01
C VAL A 260 7.72 -12.11 20.79
N LYS A 261 7.72 -13.44 20.77
CA LYS A 261 8.95 -14.22 20.56
C LYS A 261 9.61 -13.90 19.22
N SER A 262 8.83 -13.79 18.15
CA SER A 262 9.33 -13.48 16.81
C SER A 262 9.98 -12.10 16.76
N THR A 263 9.30 -11.08 17.30
CA THR A 263 9.81 -9.70 17.30
C THR A 263 11.05 -9.56 18.19
N LEU A 264 11.09 -10.19 19.37
CA LEU A 264 12.29 -10.20 20.22
C LEU A 264 13.48 -10.86 19.51
N ASN A 265 13.25 -11.98 18.83
CA ASN A 265 14.29 -12.66 18.05
C ASN A 265 14.77 -11.80 16.89
N HIS A 266 13.87 -11.06 16.23
CA HIS A 266 14.22 -10.14 15.15
C HIS A 266 15.11 -8.98 15.66
N ILE A 267 14.70 -8.30 16.72
CA ILE A 267 15.47 -7.20 17.34
C ILE A 267 16.84 -7.71 17.83
N SER A 268 16.88 -8.91 18.42
CA SER A 268 18.12 -9.52 18.93
C SER A 268 19.18 -9.77 17.84
N LYS A 269 18.81 -9.81 16.56
CA LYS A 269 19.79 -9.95 15.46
C LYS A 269 20.73 -8.74 15.36
N ARG A 270 20.31 -7.57 15.85
CA ARG A 270 21.10 -6.32 15.81
C ARG A 270 21.34 -5.71 17.19
N HIS A 271 20.49 -6.03 18.17
CA HIS A 271 20.50 -5.44 19.51
C HIS A 271 20.49 -6.52 20.58
N LYS A 272 21.42 -7.48 20.48
CA LYS A 272 21.49 -8.67 21.34
C LYS A 272 21.51 -8.30 22.83
N ASP A 273 22.36 -7.36 23.22
CA ASP A 273 22.53 -6.99 24.63
C ASP A 273 21.25 -6.38 25.22
N LYS A 274 20.60 -5.46 24.49
CA LYS A 274 19.31 -4.87 24.90
C LYS A 274 18.22 -5.92 25.11
N VAL A 275 18.16 -6.92 24.22
CA VAL A 275 17.17 -8.01 24.35
C VAL A 275 17.53 -8.96 25.49
N LEU A 276 18.81 -9.22 25.74
CA LEU A 276 19.25 -10.02 26.89
C LEU A 276 18.90 -9.35 28.21
N ASP A 277 19.18 -8.05 28.35
CA ASP A 277 18.85 -7.28 29.55
C ASP A 277 17.34 -7.22 29.76
N PHE A 278 16.57 -7.01 28.70
CA PHE A 278 15.12 -7.09 28.74
C PHE A 278 14.62 -8.46 29.23
N ARG A 279 15.17 -9.56 28.70
CA ARG A 279 14.78 -10.92 29.10
C ARG A 279 15.11 -11.18 30.58
N LYS A 280 16.27 -10.75 31.06
CA LYS A 280 16.65 -10.84 32.49
C LYS A 280 15.70 -10.03 33.36
N LYS A 281 15.46 -8.76 33.01
CA LYS A 281 14.55 -7.84 33.73
C LYS A 281 13.14 -8.43 33.90
N HIS A 282 12.63 -9.09 32.87
CA HIS A 282 11.29 -9.67 32.86
C HIS A 282 11.24 -11.18 33.16
N LYS A 283 12.34 -11.78 33.66
CA LYS A 283 12.42 -13.20 34.06
C LYS A 283 11.99 -14.18 32.96
N LEU A 284 12.40 -13.90 31.71
CA LEU A 284 12.12 -14.75 30.54
C LEU A 284 13.21 -15.81 30.29
N ILE A 285 14.35 -15.68 30.99
CA ILE A 285 15.50 -16.58 31.03
C ILE A 285 16.12 -16.54 32.42
#